data_AF-A0A7W8ILU1-F1
#
_entry.id   AF-A0A7W8ILU1-F1
#
_cell.length_a   1.000
_cell.length_b   1.000
_cell.length_c   1.000
_cell.angle_alpha   90.00
_cell.angle_beta   90.00
_cell.angle_gamma   90.00
#
_symmetry.space_group_name_H-M   'P 1'
#
loop_
_entity.id
_entity.type
_entity.pdbx_description
1 polymer ?
#
loop_
_entity_poly.entity_id
_entity_poly.type
_entity_poly.pdbx_seq_one_letter_code
_entity_poly.pdbx_strand_id
1 'polypeptide(L)'
;MTRSNLQRLPGLDTLRAAAIVAVMSYHLKSSLPESMAVVAQFGWMGVDLFFVLSGYLIGMQLLKPYASGDRPSIRSFYRRRAYRILPAYLLVLWIYLVFPAWRESPVLPPYGSF
;
A
#
# COMPACT_ATOMS: atom_id res chain seq x y z
N MET A 1 -27.86 2.49 -17.74
CA MET A 1 -26.52 1.90 -17.53
C MET A 1 -26.14 2.02 -16.06
N THR A 2 -26.67 1.12 -15.24
CA THR A 2 -26.50 1.14 -13.79
C THR A 2 -25.11 0.58 -13.49
N ARG A 3 -24.15 1.45 -13.15
CA ARG A 3 -22.84 1.03 -12.65
C ARG A 3 -23.08 0.19 -11.40
N SER A 4 -22.90 -1.12 -11.52
CA SER A 4 -22.97 -2.01 -10.38
C SER A 4 -21.97 -1.50 -9.34
N ASN A 5 -22.50 -1.12 -8.17
CA ASN A 5 -21.69 -0.92 -6.98
C ASN A 5 -20.86 -2.19 -6.83
N LEU A 6 -19.55 -2.10 -7.10
CA LEU A 6 -18.60 -3.09 -6.59
C LEU A 6 -18.94 -3.17 -5.11
N GLN A 7 -19.57 -4.28 -4.67
CA GLN A 7 -19.80 -4.57 -3.26
C GLN A 7 -18.46 -4.30 -2.58
N ARG A 8 -18.36 -3.15 -1.91
CA ARG A 8 -17.25 -2.92 -1.01
C ARG A 8 -17.36 -4.07 -0.03
N LEU A 9 -16.27 -4.77 0.19
CA LEU A 9 -16.18 -5.79 1.21
C LEU A 9 -15.59 -5.09 2.43
N PRO A 10 -16.42 -4.34 3.21
CA PRO A 10 -15.91 -3.49 4.29
C PRO A 10 -15.09 -4.31 5.28
N GLY A 11 -15.41 -5.59 5.48
CA GLY A 11 -14.64 -6.50 6.32
C GLY A 11 -13.18 -6.70 5.87
N LEU A 12 -12.92 -6.77 4.57
CA LEU A 12 -11.54 -6.90 4.06
C LEU A 12 -10.78 -5.59 4.20
N ASP A 13 -11.45 -4.45 4.02
CA ASP A 13 -10.83 -3.14 4.20
C ASP A 13 -10.54 -2.84 5.68
N THR A 14 -11.42 -3.24 6.61
CA THR A 14 -11.15 -3.13 8.05
C THR A 14 -10.03 -4.06 8.51
N LEU A 15 -9.97 -5.29 7.99
CA LEU A 15 -8.85 -6.20 8.25
C LEU A 15 -7.53 -5.65 7.73
N ARG A 16 -7.52 -4.99 6.56
CA ARG A 16 -6.32 -4.29 6.05
C ARG A 16 -5.92 -3.12 6.94
N ALA A 17 -6.89 -2.34 7.44
CA ALA A 17 -6.62 -1.27 8.38
C ALA A 17 -6.01 -1.82 9.70
N ALA A 18 -6.56 -2.90 10.23
CA ALA A 18 -6.01 -3.58 11.40
C ALA A 18 -4.58 -4.10 11.15
N ALA A 19 -4.33 -4.66 9.97
CA ALA A 19 -2.99 -5.11 9.56
C ALA A 19 -1.99 -3.94 9.52
N ILE A 20 -2.38 -2.78 8.97
CA ILE A 20 -1.53 -1.56 8.98
C ILE A 20 -1.22 -1.13 10.42
N VAL A 21 -2.21 -1.11 11.31
CA VAL A 21 -2.01 -0.76 12.73
C VAL A 21 -1.01 -1.71 13.40
N ALA A 22 -1.09 -3.00 13.11
CA ALA A 22 -0.12 -3.99 13.59
C ALA A 22 1.30 -3.72 13.04
N VAL A 23 1.44 -3.39 11.76
CA VAL A 23 2.75 -3.02 11.19
C VAL A 23 3.32 -1.77 11.86
N MET A 24 2.49 -0.77 12.12
CA MET A 24 2.89 0.46 12.81
C MET A 24 3.31 0.19 14.25
N SER A 25 2.61 -0.69 14.98
CA SER A 25 3.00 -1.03 16.36
C SER A 25 4.37 -1.71 16.41
N TYR A 26 4.72 -2.53 15.42
CA TYR A 26 6.06 -3.13 15.32
C TYR A 26 7.16 -2.10 15.10
N HIS A 27 6.94 -1.12 14.22
CA HIS A 27 7.94 -0.08 13.93
C HIS A 27 8.06 0.95 15.05
N LEU A 28 6.97 1.21 15.77
CA LEU A 28 6.92 2.16 16.89
C LEU A 28 7.17 1.48 18.25
N LYS A 29 7.64 0.22 18.27
CA LYS A 29 7.80 -0.57 19.50
C LYS A 29 8.63 0.12 20.59
N SER A 30 9.64 0.91 20.19
CA SER A 30 10.50 1.66 21.11
C SER A 30 9.83 2.88 21.75
N SER A 31 8.73 3.35 21.15
CA SER A 31 7.96 4.50 21.62
C SER A 31 6.65 4.09 22.32
N LEU A 32 6.35 2.79 22.39
CA LEU A 32 5.14 2.23 22.99
C LEU A 32 5.37 1.88 24.47
N PRO A 33 4.32 1.96 25.32
CA PRO A 33 4.40 1.50 26.70
C PRO A 33 4.79 0.02 26.79
N GLU A 34 5.54 -0.38 27.84
CA GLU A 34 5.95 -1.78 28.03
C GLU A 34 4.77 -2.76 28.08
N SER A 35 3.61 -2.32 28.57
CA SER A 35 2.38 -3.13 28.57
C SER A 35 1.91 -3.57 27.18
N MET A 36 2.33 -2.84 26.14
CA MET A 36 2.01 -3.12 24.73
C MET A 36 3.17 -3.80 23.98
N ALA A 37 4.29 -4.09 24.65
CA ALA A 37 5.47 -4.69 24.02
C ALA A 37 5.15 -6.07 23.41
N VAL A 38 4.30 -6.86 24.08
CA VAL A 38 3.85 -8.17 23.59
C VAL A 38 3.10 -7.99 22.27
N VAL A 39 2.16 -7.05 22.20
CA VAL A 39 1.37 -6.79 20.98
C VAL A 39 2.26 -6.26 19.85
N ALA A 40 3.19 -5.35 20.17
CA ALA A 40 4.14 -4.80 19.21
C ALA A 40 5.06 -5.88 18.63
N GLN A 41 5.46 -6.88 19.43
CA GLN A 41 6.28 -8.01 18.97
C GLN A 41 5.59 -8.84 17.89
N PHE A 42 4.26 -8.94 17.90
CA PHE A 42 3.49 -9.65 16.88
C PHE A 42 3.12 -8.80 15.66
N GLY A 43 3.45 -7.50 15.69
CA GLY A 43 3.05 -6.56 14.65
C GLY A 43 3.65 -6.83 13.25
N TRP A 44 4.76 -7.57 13.16
CA TRP A 44 5.38 -7.95 11.88
C TRP A 44 4.46 -8.81 11.00
N MET A 45 3.60 -9.64 11.60
CA MET A 45 2.62 -10.46 10.85
C MET A 45 1.59 -9.61 10.10
N GLY A 46 1.43 -8.34 10.49
CA GLY A 46 0.58 -7.39 9.79
C GLY A 46 1.02 -7.17 8.34
N VAL A 47 2.32 -7.31 8.02
CA VAL A 47 2.84 -7.17 6.66
C VAL A 47 2.29 -8.27 5.76
N ASP A 48 2.44 -9.52 6.19
CA ASP A 48 1.97 -10.70 5.44
C ASP A 48 0.45 -10.65 5.25
N LEU A 49 -0.29 -10.36 6.33
CA LEU A 49 -1.74 -10.24 6.27
C LEU A 49 -2.17 -9.13 5.30
N PHE A 50 -1.55 -7.95 5.38
CA PHE A 50 -1.88 -6.83 4.49
C PHE A 50 -1.64 -7.18 3.02
N PHE A 51 -0.52 -7.85 2.71
CA PHE A 51 -0.20 -8.24 1.34
C PHE A 51 -1.14 -9.32 0.80
N VAL A 52 -1.46 -10.34 1.60
CA VAL A 52 -2.41 -11.39 1.20
C VAL A 52 -3.80 -10.79 0.93
N LEU A 53 -4.32 -9.95 1.83
CA LEU A 53 -5.63 -9.31 1.67
C LEU A 53 -5.67 -8.38 0.46
N SER A 54 -4.60 -7.61 0.25
CA SER A 54 -4.48 -6.73 -0.92
C SER A 54 -4.43 -7.54 -2.20
N GLY A 55 -3.61 -8.60 -2.24
CA GLY A 55 -3.50 -9.51 -3.38
C GLY A 55 -4.84 -10.17 -3.72
N TYR A 56 -5.58 -10.64 -2.72
CA TYR A 56 -6.93 -11.18 -2.89
C TYR A 56 -7.89 -10.16 -3.51
N LEU A 57 -7.97 -8.93 -2.97
CA LEU A 57 -8.86 -7.89 -3.50
C LEU A 57 -8.49 -7.47 -4.92
N ILE A 58 -7.19 -7.30 -5.20
CA ILE A 58 -6.66 -6.96 -6.52
C ILE A 58 -6.97 -8.07 -7.53
N GLY A 59 -6.70 -9.32 -7.14
CA GLY A 59 -6.97 -10.50 -7.94
C GLY A 59 -8.46 -10.62 -8.24
N MET A 60 -9.32 -10.51 -7.24
CA MET A 60 -10.76 -10.57 -7.42
C MET A 60 -11.29 -9.48 -8.37
N GLN A 61 -10.77 -8.24 -8.28
CA GLN A 61 -11.13 -7.17 -9.21
C GLN A 61 -10.73 -7.47 -10.65
N LEU A 62 -9.63 -8.20 -10.84
CA LEU A 62 -9.15 -8.62 -12.16
C LEU A 62 -9.91 -9.85 -12.69
N LEU A 63 -10.15 -10.86 -11.86
CA LEU A 63 -10.73 -12.16 -12.23
C LEU A 63 -12.27 -12.14 -12.31
N LYS A 64 -12.96 -11.30 -11.54
CA LYS A 64 -14.43 -11.26 -11.51
C LYS A 64 -15.09 -11.06 -12.89
N PRO A 65 -14.57 -10.18 -13.78
CA PRO A 65 -15.11 -10.06 -15.14
C PRO A 65 -14.86 -11.32 -15.99
N TYR A 66 -13.71 -12.00 -15.84
CA TYR A 66 -13.44 -13.25 -16.57
C TYR A 66 -14.44 -14.35 -16.23
N ALA A 67 -14.83 -14.47 -14.95
CA ALA A 67 -15.86 -15.42 -14.52
C ALA A 67 -17.25 -15.11 -15.13
N SER A 68 -17.47 -13.87 -15.59
CA SER A 68 -18.73 -13.44 -16.21
C SER A 68 -18.70 -13.54 -17.75
N GLY A 69 -17.62 -14.08 -18.33
CA GLY A 69 -17.41 -14.16 -19.79
C GLY A 69 -16.80 -12.90 -20.42
N ASP A 70 -16.56 -11.85 -19.64
CA ASP A 70 -15.92 -10.62 -20.13
C ASP A 70 -14.42 -10.80 -20.28
N ARG A 71 -13.81 -10.07 -21.23
CA ARG A 71 -12.35 -9.95 -21.38
C ARG A 71 -11.89 -8.58 -20.88
N PRO A 72 -11.61 -8.42 -19.58
CA PRO A 72 -11.19 -7.13 -19.05
C PRO A 72 -9.81 -6.76 -19.62
N SER A 73 -9.68 -5.52 -20.11
CA SER A 73 -8.40 -5.02 -20.56
C SER A 73 -7.46 -4.84 -19.37
N ILE A 74 -6.42 -5.66 -19.30
CA ILE A 74 -5.32 -5.57 -18.33
C ILE A 74 -4.69 -4.17 -18.38
N ARG A 75 -4.49 -3.63 -19.59
CA ARG A 75 -4.00 -2.26 -19.78
C ARG A 75 -4.90 -1.21 -19.12
N SER A 76 -6.23 -1.36 -19.23
CA SER A 76 -7.17 -0.47 -18.56
C SER A 76 -7.10 -0.58 -17.03
N PHE A 77 -6.87 -1.80 -16.52
CA PHE A 77 -6.74 -2.07 -15.09
C PHE A 77 -5.51 -1.38 -14.50
N TYR A 78 -4.33 -1.60 -15.09
CA TYR A 78 -3.10 -0.95 -14.66
C TYR A 78 -3.15 0.56 -14.84
N ARG A 79 -3.78 1.06 -15.92
CA ARG A 79 -3.95 2.52 -16.10
C ARG A 79 -4.75 3.17 -14.98
N ARG A 80 -5.89 2.58 -14.60
CA ARG A 80 -6.70 3.09 -13.46
C ARG A 80 -5.90 3.08 -12.15
N ARG A 81 -5.12 2.03 -11.95
CA ARG A 81 -4.28 1.89 -10.75
C ARG A 81 -3.12 2.88 -10.73
N ALA A 82 -2.48 3.11 -11.88
CA ALA A 82 -1.41 4.08 -12.05
C ALA A 82 -1.91 5.49 -11.73
N TYR A 83 -3.07 5.91 -12.25
CA TYR A 83 -3.66 7.21 -11.92
C TYR A 83 -4.04 7.37 -10.44
N ARG A 84 -4.16 6.30 -9.67
CA ARG A 84 -4.41 6.37 -8.22
C ARG A 84 -3.11 6.44 -7.41
N ILE A 85 -2.06 5.72 -7.81
CA ILE A 85 -0.82 5.58 -7.02
C ILE A 85 0.24 6.59 -7.44
N LEU A 86 0.43 6.81 -8.75
CA LEU A 86 1.48 7.68 -9.28
C LEU A 86 1.39 9.13 -8.78
N PRO A 87 0.22 9.79 -8.65
CA PRO A 87 0.19 11.18 -8.22
C PRO A 87 0.79 11.37 -6.83
N ALA A 88 0.43 10.50 -5.88
CA ALA A 88 0.96 10.55 -4.52
C ALA A 88 2.46 10.21 -4.49
N TYR A 89 2.87 9.18 -5.24
CA TYR A 89 4.27 8.79 -5.37
C TYR A 89 5.13 9.93 -5.95
N LEU A 90 4.70 10.51 -7.07
CA LEU A 90 5.42 11.60 -7.74
C LEU A 90 5.48 12.85 -6.88
N LEU A 91 4.41 13.16 -6.13
CA LEU A 91 4.41 14.28 -5.19
C LEU A 91 5.44 14.08 -4.09
N VAL A 92 5.44 12.92 -3.43
CA VAL A 92 6.41 12.62 -2.37
C VAL A 92 7.84 12.57 -2.92
N LEU A 93 8.03 11.97 -4.08
CA LEU A 93 9.33 11.94 -4.78
C LEU A 93 9.81 13.36 -5.10
N TRP A 94 8.92 14.22 -5.60
CA TRP A 94 9.25 15.60 -5.91
C TRP A 94 9.63 16.38 -4.64
N ILE A 95 8.87 16.23 -3.55
CA ILE A 95 9.22 16.83 -2.25
C ILE A 95 10.60 16.35 -1.80
N TYR A 96 10.85 15.05 -1.88
CA TYR A 96 12.14 14.47 -1.49
C TYR A 96 13.32 15.02 -2.31
N LEU A 97 13.13 15.25 -3.62
CA LEU A 97 14.16 15.79 -4.50
C LEU A 97 14.40 17.30 -4.31
N VAL A 98 13.34 18.07 -4.04
CA VAL A 98 13.37 19.55 -3.99
C VAL A 98 13.71 20.09 -2.60
N PHE A 99 13.47 19.32 -1.53
CA PHE A 99 13.75 19.74 -0.15
C PHE A 99 14.91 18.94 0.47
N PRO A 100 16.18 19.36 0.26
CA PRO A 100 17.37 18.71 0.78
C PRO A 100 17.38 18.44 2.28
N ALA A 101 16.66 19.28 3.05
CA ALA A 101 16.58 19.19 4.50
C ALA A 101 15.97 17.86 4.99
N TRP A 102 15.24 17.14 4.13
CA TRP A 102 14.65 15.82 4.43
C TRP A 102 15.52 14.66 3.93
N ARG A 103 16.71 14.93 3.37
CA ARG A 103 17.65 13.87 2.96
C ARG A 103 18.39 13.33 4.17
N GLU A 104 18.03 12.12 4.57
CA GLU A 104 18.62 11.38 5.69
C GLU A 104 20.09 11.00 5.48
N SER A 105 20.60 11.07 4.24
CA SER A 105 22.01 10.82 3.94
C SER A 105 22.54 11.76 2.83
N PRO A 106 23.74 12.35 2.99
CA PRO A 106 24.41 13.14 1.95
C PRO A 106 25.06 12.27 0.86
N VAL A 107 24.61 11.02 0.66
CA VAL A 107 25.28 9.99 -0.16
C VAL A 107 24.67 9.88 -1.56
N LEU A 108 24.52 11.03 -2.23
CA LEU A 108 24.45 11.03 -3.70
C LEU A 108 25.68 11.77 -4.20
N PRO A 109 26.65 11.06 -4.82
CA PRO A 109 27.72 11.74 -5.52
C PRO A 109 27.11 12.72 -6.53
N PRO A 110 27.63 13.94 -6.66
CA PRO A 110 27.12 14.90 -7.63
C PRO A 110 27.14 14.27 -9.03
N TYR A 111 26.11 14.57 -9.83
CA TYR A 111 25.99 14.10 -11.21
C TYR A 111 27.28 14.45 -11.98
N GLY A 112 28.15 13.48 -12.23
CA GLY A 112 29.44 13.69 -12.89
C GLY A 112 30.67 13.11 -12.21
N SER A 113 30.57 12.42 -11.08
CA SER A 113 31.69 11.64 -10.52
C SER A 113 31.52 10.14 -10.81
N PHE A 114 31.82 9.74 -12.04
CA PHE A 114 32.23 8.38 -12.41
C PHE A 114 33.58 8.46 -13.11
#